data_AF-A0A962NGG4-F1
#
_entry.id   AF-A0A962NGG4-F1
#
_cell.length_a   1.000
_cell.length_b   1.000
_cell.length_c   1.000
_cell.angle_alpha   90.00
_cell.angle_beta   90.00
_cell.angle_gamma   90.00
#
_symmetry.space_group_name_H-M   'P 1'
#
loop_
_entity.id
_entity.type
_entity.pdbx_description
1 polymer ?
#
loop_
_entity_poly.entity_id
_entity_poly.type
_entity_poly.pdbx_seq_one_letter_code
_entity_poly.pdbx_strand_id
1 'polypeptide(L)'
;MNTDCHPSKPVLHVQTLGDLQILANGESLPMLPSRKSRALLGYLLLGGEVQRRERLCELLWDSPRDPRGALRWSLSKLRTLLEQGGADCLSGDRERVVLDLSALQVDLHRIRAQVGDPDATPDALAASWTACQRPLLQDCELPEAREFSAWLERERTQVQRLRTRLARRLALLSDHDTDERQRWADAWLADTPYDAAAAVTVVNSRVAAGRMAEAQALRAQLAQQFEEAGLPAPEWRPEPPAAAAAAPATAASPAPPAQSQQVRFVRANDGVRLAWASVGTPAGPPLVKAANWLSHLELDWEAPIWSPLFHALADRRQLIRYDERGCGLSDWDVPEISFESFVTDLETVVDAAGLERFPLLGISQGASVSIEYAARHPERVSHLILFGGYPAGWRHLASPAEVREREAIMVL
;
A
#
# COMPACT_ATOMS: atom_id res chain seq x y z
N MET A 1 -5.31 10.50 47.32
CA MET A 1 -4.82 11.09 46.06
C MET A 1 -5.49 10.33 44.93
N ASN A 2 -6.38 11.00 44.20
CA ASN A 2 -7.15 10.45 43.09
C ASN A 2 -6.21 9.89 42.02
N THR A 3 -6.39 8.63 41.69
CA THR A 3 -6.06 8.10 40.38
C THR A 3 -7.09 8.65 39.40
N ASP A 4 -6.72 9.67 38.62
CA ASP A 4 -7.51 10.15 37.49
C ASP A 4 -7.57 9.03 36.43
N CYS A 5 -8.56 8.17 36.58
CA CYS A 5 -9.05 7.31 35.51
C CYS A 5 -9.79 8.25 34.54
N HIS A 6 -9.09 8.77 33.54
CA HIS A 6 -9.77 9.37 32.40
C HIS A 6 -10.69 8.29 31.81
N PRO A 7 -12.02 8.50 31.76
CA PRO A 7 -12.90 7.56 31.09
C PRO A 7 -12.42 7.46 29.65
N SER A 8 -12.06 6.23 29.22
CA SER A 8 -11.76 5.94 27.83
C SER A 8 -12.91 6.51 26.99
N LYS A 9 -12.60 7.48 26.11
CA LYS A 9 -13.60 8.06 25.20
C LYS A 9 -14.34 6.90 24.52
N PRO A 10 -15.69 6.92 24.47
CA PRO A 10 -16.44 5.85 23.82
C PRO A 10 -16.00 5.78 22.35
N VAL A 11 -15.55 4.59 21.95
CA VAL A 11 -15.07 4.33 20.59
C VAL A 11 -16.23 3.83 19.76
N LEU A 12 -16.55 4.53 18.67
CA LEU A 12 -17.59 4.09 17.74
C LEU A 12 -17.00 3.09 16.75
N HIS A 13 -17.69 1.97 16.54
CA HIS A 13 -17.35 1.03 15.47
C HIS A 13 -18.07 1.44 14.19
N VAL A 14 -17.34 1.56 13.09
CA VAL A 14 -17.90 1.95 11.81
C VAL A 14 -17.68 0.82 10.81
N GLN A 15 -18.80 0.31 10.27
CA GLN A 15 -18.78 -0.72 9.24
C GLN A 15 -18.94 -0.05 7.89
N THR A 16 -17.92 -0.20 7.03
CA THR A 16 -17.90 0.34 5.67
C THR A 16 -18.06 -0.75 4.61
N LEU A 17 -17.82 -2.02 4.96
CA LEU A 17 -18.02 -3.16 4.05
C LEU A 17 -19.47 -3.67 4.15
N GLY A 18 -20.24 -3.48 3.07
CA GLY A 18 -21.69 -3.60 3.05
C GLY A 18 -22.35 -2.22 3.17
N ASP A 19 -23.56 -2.19 3.72
CA ASP A 19 -24.25 -0.95 4.05
C ASP A 19 -23.49 -0.20 5.15
N LEU A 20 -23.35 1.12 5.03
CA LEU A 20 -22.65 1.93 6.03
C LEU A 20 -23.41 1.90 7.36
N GLN A 21 -22.74 1.46 8.43
CA GLN A 21 -23.31 1.43 9.78
C GLN A 21 -22.36 2.01 10.81
N ILE A 22 -22.92 2.62 11.86
CA ILE A 22 -22.19 3.08 13.04
C ILE A 22 -22.78 2.36 14.24
N LEU A 23 -21.91 1.73 15.04
CA LEU A 23 -22.30 1.03 16.26
C LEU A 23 -21.70 1.75 17.47
N ALA A 24 -22.56 2.08 18.42
CA ALA A 24 -22.19 2.62 19.73
C ALA A 24 -22.46 1.54 20.78
N ASN A 25 -21.44 1.10 21.52
CA ASN A 25 -21.55 0.02 22.51
C ASN A 25 -22.18 -1.28 21.95
N GLY A 26 -21.96 -1.58 20.67
CA GLY A 26 -22.52 -2.76 19.99
C GLY A 26 -23.93 -2.58 19.41
N GLU A 27 -24.61 -1.46 19.68
CA GLU A 27 -25.93 -1.16 19.12
C GLU A 27 -25.82 -0.25 17.89
N SER A 28 -26.59 -0.56 16.85
CA SER A 28 -26.59 0.21 15.60
C SER A 28 -27.32 1.55 15.77
N LEU A 29 -26.66 2.65 15.42
CA LEU A 29 -27.26 3.97 15.39
C LEU A 29 -28.17 4.13 14.16
N PRO A 30 -29.29 4.88 14.27
CA PRO A 30 -30.16 5.15 13.13
C PRO A 30 -29.44 5.99 12.07
N MET A 31 -29.03 5.34 10.98
CA MET A 31 -28.29 5.98 9.90
C MET A 31 -29.10 7.08 9.20
N LEU A 32 -28.40 8.11 8.70
CA LEU A 32 -29.04 9.23 8.00
C LEU A 32 -29.80 8.74 6.75
N PRO A 33 -31.04 9.20 6.49
CA PRO A 33 -31.82 8.76 5.33
C PRO A 33 -31.21 9.22 3.99
N SER A 34 -30.51 10.35 3.98
CA SER A 34 -29.86 10.90 2.78
C SER A 34 -28.65 10.06 2.37
N ARG A 35 -28.76 9.43 1.19
CA ARG A 35 -27.65 8.68 0.57
C ARG A 35 -26.40 9.54 0.40
N LYS A 36 -26.56 10.81 0.00
CA LYS A 36 -25.43 11.75 -0.15
C LYS A 36 -24.70 12.03 1.17
N SER A 37 -25.43 12.12 2.28
CA SER A 37 -24.81 12.32 3.58
C SER A 37 -24.05 11.08 4.06
N ARG A 38 -24.55 9.86 3.75
CA ARG A 38 -23.84 8.60 4.02
C ARG A 38 -22.58 8.47 3.15
N ALA A 39 -22.69 8.80 1.86
CA ALA A 39 -21.55 8.87 0.94
C ALA A 39 -20.47 9.85 1.41
N LEU A 40 -20.85 11.05 1.87
CA LEU A 40 -19.94 12.01 2.48
C LEU A 40 -19.20 11.42 3.68
N LEU A 41 -19.91 10.75 4.59
CA LEU A 41 -19.28 10.11 5.74
C LEU A 41 -18.31 9.01 5.30
N GLY A 42 -18.72 8.13 4.39
CA GLY A 42 -17.85 7.11 3.81
C GLY A 42 -16.56 7.68 3.20
N TYR A 43 -16.68 8.80 2.47
CA TYR A 43 -15.52 9.51 1.94
C TYR A 43 -14.60 10.06 3.03
N LEU A 44 -15.15 10.70 4.06
CA LEU A 44 -14.37 11.26 5.17
C LEU A 44 -13.66 10.17 5.98
N LEU A 45 -14.32 9.04 6.22
CA LEU A 45 -13.75 7.91 6.97
C LEU A 45 -12.52 7.32 6.28
N LEU A 46 -12.56 7.20 4.96
CA LEU A 46 -11.51 6.55 4.17
C LEU A 46 -10.46 7.53 3.65
N GLY A 47 -10.80 8.82 3.54
CA GLY A 47 -9.92 9.87 3.03
C GLY A 47 -8.86 10.33 4.03
N GLY A 48 -9.03 10.10 5.34
CA GLY A 48 -8.01 10.25 6.39
C GLY A 48 -7.44 11.65 6.64
N GLU A 49 -7.75 12.62 5.78
CA GLU A 49 -7.13 13.96 5.77
C GLU A 49 -8.15 15.10 5.92
N VAL A 50 -7.63 16.29 6.20
CA VAL A 50 -8.37 17.55 6.17
C VAL A 50 -8.92 17.81 4.76
N GLN A 51 -10.24 17.77 4.60
CA GLN A 51 -10.90 17.95 3.31
C GLN A 51 -11.28 19.41 3.06
N ARG A 52 -11.02 19.90 1.84
CA ARG A 52 -11.52 21.21 1.40
C ARG A 52 -13.02 21.11 1.11
N ARG A 53 -13.80 22.07 1.60
CA ARG A 53 -15.26 22.13 1.36
C ARG A 53 -15.60 22.24 -0.12
N GLU A 54 -14.80 22.98 -0.88
CA GLU A 54 -14.94 23.11 -2.33
C GLU A 54 -14.80 21.75 -3.02
N ARG A 55 -13.76 20.99 -2.66
CA ARG A 55 -13.57 19.63 -3.18
C ARG A 55 -14.73 18.70 -2.84
N LEU A 56 -15.25 18.78 -1.62
CA LEU A 56 -16.43 17.98 -1.22
C LEU A 56 -17.69 18.39 -2.00
N CYS A 57 -17.84 19.67 -2.33
CA CYS A 57 -18.91 20.16 -3.18
C CYS A 57 -18.81 19.60 -4.60
N GLU A 58 -17.65 19.70 -5.24
CA GLU A 58 -17.38 19.13 -6.57
C GLU A 58 -17.64 17.62 -6.58
N LEU A 59 -17.12 16.91 -5.56
CA LEU A 59 -17.17 15.45 -5.49
C LEU A 59 -18.61 14.91 -5.45
N LEU A 60 -19.53 15.57 -4.73
CA LEU A 60 -20.85 15.03 -4.37
C LEU A 60 -22.05 15.84 -4.93
N TRP A 61 -21.81 17.06 -5.42
CA TRP A 61 -22.84 18.00 -5.87
C TRP A 61 -22.43 18.73 -7.17
N ASP A 62 -22.38 17.98 -8.27
CA ASP A 62 -22.05 18.42 -9.65
C ASP A 62 -23.02 19.46 -10.30
N SER A 63 -24.05 19.98 -9.61
CA SER A 63 -25.15 20.77 -10.24
C SER A 63 -25.72 21.90 -9.35
N PRO A 64 -26.39 22.95 -9.89
CA PRO A 64 -26.14 24.36 -9.55
C PRO A 64 -26.93 24.89 -8.33
N ARG A 65 -27.61 24.04 -7.55
CA ARG A 65 -28.36 24.48 -6.35
C ARG A 65 -27.48 24.39 -5.11
N ASP A 66 -27.05 25.56 -4.61
CA ASP A 66 -26.22 25.80 -3.41
C ASP A 66 -25.50 24.55 -2.83
N PRO A 67 -24.45 24.04 -3.50
CA PRO A 67 -23.67 22.90 -3.03
C PRO A 67 -23.09 23.11 -1.62
N ARG A 68 -22.71 24.36 -1.30
CA ARG A 68 -22.17 24.71 0.02
C ARG A 68 -23.25 24.63 1.10
N GLY A 69 -24.49 25.02 0.79
CA GLY A 69 -25.65 24.85 1.66
C GLY A 69 -25.99 23.40 1.92
N ALA A 70 -26.01 22.56 0.87
CA ALA A 70 -26.22 21.13 1.01
C ALA A 70 -25.12 20.47 1.86
N LEU A 71 -23.84 20.81 1.62
CA LEU A 71 -22.72 20.33 2.42
C LEU A 71 -22.85 20.76 3.89
N ARG A 72 -23.18 22.03 4.17
CA ARG A 72 -23.41 22.51 5.56
C ARG A 72 -24.49 21.69 6.26
N TRP A 73 -25.60 21.42 5.57
CA TRP A 73 -26.69 20.62 6.13
C TRP A 73 -26.27 19.17 6.40
N SER A 74 -25.59 18.52 5.44
CA SER A 74 -25.07 17.16 5.60
C SER A 74 -24.09 17.04 6.77
N LEU A 75 -23.12 17.97 6.88
CA LEU A 75 -22.17 18.00 7.99
C LEU A 75 -22.86 18.21 9.34
N SER A 76 -23.88 19.07 9.41
CA SER A 76 -24.65 19.27 10.63
C SER A 76 -25.36 17.98 11.07
N LYS A 77 -25.92 17.21 10.14
CA LYS A 77 -26.58 15.93 10.45
C LYS A 77 -25.60 14.84 10.85
N LEU A 78 -24.44 14.79 10.18
CA LEU A 78 -23.36 13.86 10.54
C LEU A 78 -22.80 14.13 11.92
N ARG A 79 -22.55 15.41 12.25
CA ARG A 79 -22.08 15.79 13.58
C ARG A 79 -23.05 15.33 14.67
N THR A 80 -24.34 15.60 14.51
CA THR A 80 -25.35 15.15 15.47
C THR A 80 -25.40 13.63 15.62
N LEU A 81 -25.25 12.86 14.53
CA LEU A 81 -25.22 11.40 14.59
C LEU A 81 -24.00 10.89 15.38
N LEU A 82 -22.81 11.46 15.13
CA LEU A 82 -21.57 11.07 15.81
C LEU A 82 -21.60 11.47 17.30
N GLU A 83 -22.09 12.67 17.62
CA GLU A 83 -22.29 13.15 19.00
C GLU A 83 -23.29 12.26 19.77
N GLN A 84 -24.37 11.80 19.14
CA GLN A 84 -25.31 10.85 19.74
C GLN A 84 -24.64 9.51 20.10
N GLY A 85 -23.66 9.10 19.32
CA GLY A 85 -22.82 7.94 19.61
C GLY A 85 -21.73 8.20 20.68
N GLY A 86 -21.58 9.44 21.14
CA GLY A 86 -20.56 9.84 22.11
C GLY A 86 -19.23 10.28 21.50
N ALA A 87 -19.14 10.47 20.18
CA ALA A 87 -17.92 10.89 19.48
C ALA A 87 -18.05 12.31 18.92
N ASP A 88 -17.44 13.29 19.59
CA ASP A 88 -17.21 14.63 19.04
C ASP A 88 -15.93 14.64 18.18
N CYS A 89 -16.09 14.19 16.93
CA CYS A 89 -14.97 13.95 16.01
C CYS A 89 -15.11 14.67 14.66
N LEU A 90 -16.18 15.42 14.42
CA LEU A 90 -16.39 16.14 13.16
C LEU A 90 -16.30 17.65 13.39
N SER A 91 -15.22 18.25 12.89
CA SER A 91 -14.97 19.68 12.99
C SER A 91 -14.72 20.31 11.62
N GLY A 92 -14.74 21.63 11.54
CA GLY A 92 -14.47 22.34 10.29
C GLY A 92 -14.76 23.83 10.38
N ASP A 93 -14.12 24.59 9.49
CA ASP A 93 -14.29 26.03 9.34
C ASP A 93 -14.99 26.37 8.00
N ARG A 94 -14.80 27.60 7.49
CA ARG A 94 -15.40 28.03 6.21
C ARG A 94 -14.76 27.37 4.99
N GLU A 95 -13.60 26.76 5.12
CA GLU A 95 -12.82 26.18 4.02
C GLU A 95 -12.58 24.68 4.17
N ARG A 96 -12.51 24.17 5.40
CA ARG A 96 -12.03 22.83 5.73
C ARG A 96 -13.02 22.03 6.57
N VAL A 97 -12.97 20.70 6.42
CA VAL A 97 -13.70 19.71 7.20
C VAL A 97 -12.69 18.67 7.67
N VAL A 98 -12.77 18.27 8.93
CA VAL A 98 -11.88 17.30 9.56
C VAL A 98 -12.73 16.27 10.29
N LEU A 99 -12.48 14.99 10.00
CA LEU A 99 -13.02 13.86 10.77
C LEU A 99 -11.86 13.23 11.55
N ASP A 100 -11.86 13.42 12.87
CA ASP A 100 -10.90 12.80 13.78
C ASP A 100 -11.20 11.32 13.95
N LEU A 101 -10.32 10.47 13.41
CA LEU A 101 -10.48 9.03 13.45
C LEU A 101 -10.08 8.43 14.81
N SER A 102 -9.50 9.19 15.75
CA SER A 102 -9.04 8.65 17.04
C SER A 102 -10.16 8.08 17.90
N ALA A 103 -11.39 8.56 17.71
CA ALA A 103 -12.59 8.06 18.39
C ALA A 103 -13.36 6.99 17.57
N LEU A 104 -12.84 6.59 16.40
CA LEU A 104 -13.54 5.74 15.44
C LEU A 104 -12.72 4.48 15.11
N GLN A 105 -13.34 3.31 15.24
CA GLN A 105 -12.81 2.04 14.73
C GLN A 105 -13.49 1.66 13.43
N VAL A 106 -12.83 1.99 12.31
CA VAL A 106 -13.32 1.66 10.97
C VAL A 106 -12.86 0.26 10.58
N ASP A 107 -13.80 -0.58 10.18
CA ASP A 107 -13.54 -1.97 9.80
C ASP A 107 -12.47 -2.12 8.70
N LEU A 108 -12.50 -1.29 7.65
CA LEU A 108 -11.53 -1.35 6.57
C LEU A 108 -10.11 -0.95 7.02
N HIS A 109 -9.96 0.04 7.91
CA HIS A 109 -8.66 0.42 8.47
C HIS A 109 -8.07 -0.71 9.31
N ARG A 110 -8.90 -1.36 10.14
CA ARG A 110 -8.51 -2.56 10.90
C ARG A 110 -8.06 -3.69 9.98
N ILE A 111 -8.80 -3.96 8.91
CA ILE A 111 -8.46 -5.02 7.94
C ILE A 111 -7.13 -4.71 7.24
N ARG A 112 -6.91 -3.46 6.81
CA ARG A 112 -5.64 -3.02 6.18
C ARG A 112 -4.44 -3.28 7.10
N ALA A 113 -4.57 -2.98 8.40
CA ALA A 113 -3.53 -3.25 9.38
C ALA A 113 -3.27 -4.76 9.57
N GLN A 114 -4.33 -5.57 9.65
CA GLN A 114 -4.20 -7.02 9.87
C GLN A 114 -3.53 -7.77 8.71
N VAL A 115 -3.70 -7.32 7.47
CA VAL A 115 -3.11 -8.00 6.30
C VAL A 115 -1.58 -8.08 6.39
N GLY A 116 -0.93 -7.02 6.88
CA GLY A 116 0.53 -6.93 7.01
C GLY A 116 1.08 -7.38 8.36
N ASP A 117 0.23 -7.54 9.37
CA ASP A 117 0.63 -7.92 10.73
C ASP A 117 1.07 -9.39 10.77
N PRO A 118 2.36 -9.73 11.01
CA PRO A 118 2.85 -11.11 11.02
C PRO A 118 2.17 -11.97 12.09
N ASP A 119 1.68 -11.37 13.17
CA ASP A 119 1.07 -12.06 14.31
C ASP A 119 -0.45 -12.25 14.15
N ALA A 120 -1.04 -11.77 13.05
CA ALA A 120 -2.46 -11.94 12.78
C ALA A 120 -2.84 -13.44 12.66
N THR A 121 -3.85 -13.84 13.45
CA THR A 121 -4.31 -15.24 13.49
C THR A 121 -5.07 -15.63 12.20
N PRO A 122 -5.06 -16.91 11.80
CA PRO A 122 -5.85 -17.40 10.67
C PRO A 122 -7.34 -17.04 10.78
N ASP A 123 -7.94 -17.18 11.97
CA ASP A 123 -9.34 -16.82 12.21
C ASP A 123 -9.62 -15.32 11.97
N ALA A 124 -8.72 -14.44 12.42
CA ALA A 124 -8.86 -13.00 12.20
C ALA A 124 -8.74 -12.65 10.72
N LEU A 125 -7.80 -13.28 9.99
CA LEU A 125 -7.63 -13.11 8.56
C LEU A 125 -8.85 -13.63 7.77
N ALA A 126 -9.40 -14.79 8.16
CA ALA A 126 -10.59 -15.38 7.55
C ALA A 126 -11.85 -14.54 7.78
N ALA A 127 -12.01 -13.97 8.98
CA ALA A 127 -13.09 -13.03 9.29
C ALA A 127 -12.98 -11.76 8.44
N SER A 128 -11.77 -11.23 8.30
CA SER A 128 -11.49 -10.07 7.44
C SER A 128 -11.73 -10.35 5.97
N TRP A 129 -11.34 -11.53 5.47
CA TRP A 129 -11.63 -11.96 4.10
C TRP A 129 -13.14 -12.04 3.85
N THR A 130 -13.87 -12.60 4.81
CA THR A 130 -15.34 -12.70 4.76
C THR A 130 -15.99 -11.32 4.73
N ALA A 131 -15.50 -10.38 5.54
CA ALA A 131 -15.99 -9.01 5.52
C ALA A 131 -15.77 -8.35 4.15
N CYS A 132 -14.62 -8.54 3.52
CA CYS A 132 -14.27 -8.00 2.20
C CYS A 132 -15.10 -8.57 1.04
N GLN A 133 -15.92 -9.62 1.26
CA GLN A 133 -16.87 -10.09 0.24
C GLN A 133 -18.05 -9.13 0.06
N ARG A 134 -18.33 -8.27 1.05
CA ARG A 134 -19.42 -7.28 0.96
C ARG A 134 -18.91 -6.04 0.22
N PRO A 135 -19.67 -5.49 -0.76
CA PRO A 135 -19.28 -4.28 -1.47
C PRO A 135 -19.02 -3.12 -0.52
N LEU A 136 -17.91 -2.40 -0.71
CA LEU A 136 -17.61 -1.20 0.05
C LEU A 136 -18.71 -0.15 -0.17
N LEU A 137 -19.25 0.39 0.93
CA LEU A 137 -20.27 1.45 0.97
C LEU A 137 -21.45 1.16 0.02
N GLN A 138 -22.01 -0.04 0.13
CA GLN A 138 -23.04 -0.60 -0.77
C GLN A 138 -24.25 0.33 -0.93
N ASP A 139 -24.69 0.93 0.17
CA ASP A 139 -25.88 1.80 0.21
C ASP A 139 -25.59 3.28 -0.08
N CYS A 140 -24.36 3.61 -0.49
CA CYS A 140 -23.87 4.98 -0.71
C CYS A 140 -23.64 5.33 -2.19
N GLU A 141 -24.09 4.50 -3.14
CA GLU A 141 -23.86 4.73 -4.57
C GLU A 141 -24.61 5.97 -5.12
N LEU A 142 -23.87 6.84 -5.81
CA LEU A 142 -24.37 8.09 -6.38
C LEU A 142 -24.04 8.18 -7.87
N PRO A 143 -24.81 7.52 -8.77
CA PRO A 143 -24.50 7.48 -10.21
C PRO A 143 -24.36 8.86 -10.86
N GLU A 144 -25.04 9.87 -10.32
CA GLU A 144 -24.97 11.24 -10.84
C GLU A 144 -23.74 12.03 -10.36
N ALA A 145 -23.07 11.60 -9.29
CA ALA A 145 -21.82 12.20 -8.82
C ALA A 145 -20.66 11.41 -9.41
N ARG A 146 -20.16 11.86 -10.57
CA ARG A 146 -19.21 11.08 -11.38
C ARG A 146 -17.87 10.90 -10.67
N GLU A 147 -17.37 11.96 -10.04
CA GLU A 147 -16.09 11.91 -9.33
C GLU A 147 -16.15 11.01 -8.10
N PHE A 148 -17.24 11.08 -7.33
CA PHE A 148 -17.46 10.16 -6.21
C PHE A 148 -17.56 8.70 -6.68
N SER A 149 -18.28 8.45 -7.78
CA SER A 149 -18.43 7.10 -8.33
C SER A 149 -17.08 6.52 -8.78
N ALA A 150 -16.25 7.33 -9.46
CA ALA A 150 -14.90 6.92 -9.84
C ALA A 150 -14.00 6.66 -8.62
N TRP A 151 -14.10 7.50 -7.58
CA TRP A 151 -13.40 7.27 -6.32
C TRP A 151 -13.84 5.98 -5.63
N LEU A 152 -15.15 5.73 -5.53
CA LEU A 152 -15.71 4.56 -4.87
C LEU A 152 -15.30 3.27 -5.60
N GLU A 153 -15.33 3.28 -6.93
CA GLU A 153 -14.90 2.14 -7.74
C GLU A 153 -13.40 1.81 -7.54
N ARG A 154 -12.56 2.85 -7.44
CA ARG A 154 -11.15 2.68 -7.11
C ARG A 154 -10.97 2.08 -5.72
N GLU A 155 -11.68 2.57 -4.70
CA GLU A 155 -11.59 1.99 -3.35
C GLU A 155 -12.12 0.55 -3.30
N ARG A 156 -13.20 0.22 -4.03
CA ARG A 156 -13.70 -1.15 -4.19
C ARG A 156 -12.66 -2.08 -4.83
N THR A 157 -11.95 -1.59 -5.85
CA THR A 157 -10.82 -2.32 -6.44
C THR A 157 -9.71 -2.58 -5.41
N GLN A 158 -9.42 -1.62 -4.52
CA GLN A 158 -8.45 -1.84 -3.44
C GLN A 158 -8.94 -2.88 -2.42
N VAL A 159 -10.23 -2.88 -2.08
CA VAL A 159 -10.82 -3.92 -1.20
C VAL A 159 -10.71 -5.30 -1.84
N GLN A 160 -10.93 -5.42 -3.16
CA GLN A 160 -10.74 -6.67 -3.88
C GLN A 160 -9.29 -7.15 -3.78
N ARG A 161 -8.30 -6.26 -3.97
CA ARG A 161 -6.87 -6.60 -3.80
C ARG A 161 -6.54 -7.04 -2.39
N LEU A 162 -7.11 -6.40 -1.36
CA LEU A 162 -6.96 -6.82 0.03
C LEU A 162 -7.54 -8.23 0.25
N ARG A 163 -8.71 -8.52 -0.32
CA ARG A 163 -9.32 -9.86 -0.29
C ARG A 163 -8.40 -10.91 -0.90
N THR A 164 -7.80 -10.62 -2.05
CA THR A 164 -6.83 -11.53 -2.70
C THR A 164 -5.60 -11.77 -1.81
N ARG A 165 -5.04 -10.72 -1.19
CA ARG A 165 -3.91 -10.84 -0.25
C ARG A 165 -4.25 -11.70 0.97
N LEU A 166 -5.46 -11.54 1.51
CA LEU A 166 -5.96 -12.35 2.62
C LEU A 166 -6.09 -13.83 2.22
N ALA A 167 -6.69 -14.12 1.07
CA ALA A 167 -6.82 -15.49 0.56
C ALA A 167 -5.45 -16.16 0.35
N ARG A 168 -4.52 -15.44 -0.29
CA ARG A 168 -3.13 -15.89 -0.46
C ARG A 168 -2.48 -16.22 0.88
N ARG A 169 -2.56 -15.30 1.84
CA ARG A 169 -1.93 -15.48 3.16
C ARG A 169 -2.52 -16.67 3.89
N LEU A 170 -3.84 -16.83 3.89
CA LEU A 170 -4.52 -17.97 4.48
C LEU A 170 -4.11 -19.29 3.82
N ALA A 171 -4.06 -19.35 2.48
CA ALA A 171 -3.64 -20.54 1.74
C ALA A 171 -2.20 -20.99 2.04
N LEU A 172 -1.34 -20.04 2.44
CA LEU A 172 0.07 -20.29 2.78
C LEU A 172 0.30 -20.53 4.29
N LEU A 173 -0.67 -20.24 5.16
CA LEU A 173 -0.58 -20.46 6.61
C LEU A 173 -1.28 -21.75 7.08
N SER A 174 -2.17 -22.34 6.28
CA SER A 174 -2.93 -23.55 6.62
C SER A 174 -2.05 -24.80 6.61
N ASP A 175 -1.13 -24.93 7.58
CA ASP A 175 -0.12 -26.00 7.58
C ASP A 175 -0.66 -27.40 7.92
N HIS A 176 -1.93 -27.56 8.32
CA HIS A 176 -2.45 -28.86 8.78
C HIS A 176 -3.90 -29.19 8.36
N ASP A 177 -4.70 -28.21 7.93
CA ASP A 177 -6.06 -28.46 7.44
C ASP A 177 -6.08 -28.37 5.90
N THR A 178 -6.15 -29.53 5.26
CA THR A 178 -6.15 -29.64 3.80
C THR A 178 -7.39 -29.03 3.14
N ASP A 179 -8.52 -29.00 3.84
CA ASP A 179 -9.77 -28.47 3.31
C ASP A 179 -9.81 -26.95 3.42
N GLU A 180 -9.34 -26.37 4.52
CA GLU A 180 -9.14 -24.92 4.63
C GLU A 180 -8.09 -24.42 3.64
N ARG A 181 -6.95 -25.13 3.53
CA ARG A 181 -5.91 -24.78 2.57
C ARG A 181 -6.45 -24.74 1.15
N GLN A 182 -7.22 -25.75 0.75
CA GLN A 182 -7.85 -25.79 -0.57
C GLN A 182 -8.85 -24.65 -0.75
N ARG A 183 -9.73 -24.41 0.23
CA ARG A 183 -10.71 -23.31 0.19
C ARG A 183 -10.03 -21.97 -0.10
N TRP A 184 -8.94 -21.67 0.59
CA TRP A 184 -8.23 -20.41 0.43
C TRP A 184 -7.43 -20.35 -0.87
N ALA A 185 -6.85 -21.47 -1.32
CA ALA A 185 -6.17 -21.56 -2.61
C ALA A 185 -7.14 -21.37 -3.78
N ASP A 186 -8.33 -21.95 -3.71
CA ASP A 186 -9.40 -21.77 -4.69
C ASP A 186 -9.86 -20.30 -4.72
N ALA A 187 -10.05 -19.68 -3.54
CA ALA A 187 -10.41 -18.26 -3.44
C ALA A 187 -9.34 -17.32 -4.01
N TRP A 188 -8.05 -17.63 -3.78
CA TRP A 188 -6.94 -16.86 -4.34
C TRP A 188 -6.92 -16.99 -5.88
N LEU A 189 -6.98 -18.22 -6.42
CA LEU A 189 -6.99 -18.43 -7.86
C LEU A 189 -8.20 -17.75 -8.54
N ALA A 190 -9.37 -17.77 -7.92
CA ALA A 190 -10.56 -17.12 -8.47
C ALA A 190 -10.38 -15.61 -8.68
N ASP A 191 -9.64 -14.94 -7.80
CA ASP A 191 -9.32 -13.51 -7.91
C ASP A 191 -8.13 -13.22 -8.83
N THR A 192 -7.23 -14.20 -9.00
CA THR A 192 -6.03 -14.07 -9.82
C THR A 192 -5.87 -15.27 -10.75
N PRO A 193 -6.72 -15.42 -11.78
CA PRO A 193 -6.77 -16.61 -12.64
C PRO A 193 -5.49 -16.86 -13.44
N TYR A 194 -4.63 -15.85 -13.56
CA TYR A 194 -3.37 -15.89 -14.30
C TYR A 194 -2.13 -15.72 -13.40
N ASP A 195 -2.28 -15.89 -12.08
CA ASP A 195 -1.15 -15.89 -11.15
C ASP A 195 -0.58 -17.32 -11.04
N ALA A 196 0.69 -17.49 -11.41
CA ALA A 196 1.33 -18.80 -11.42
C ALA A 196 1.48 -19.40 -10.00
N ALA A 197 1.66 -18.57 -8.97
CA ALA A 197 1.77 -19.05 -7.60
C ALA A 197 0.40 -19.51 -7.07
N ALA A 198 -0.68 -18.80 -7.40
CA ALA A 198 -2.04 -19.22 -7.09
C ALA A 198 -2.36 -20.56 -7.77
N ALA A 199 -2.04 -20.68 -9.06
CA ALA A 199 -2.21 -21.89 -9.86
C ALA A 199 -1.48 -23.10 -9.26
N VAL A 200 -0.20 -22.93 -8.89
CA VAL A 200 0.60 -23.99 -8.25
C VAL A 200 0.04 -24.35 -6.87
N THR A 201 -0.33 -23.36 -6.06
CA THR A 201 -0.85 -23.56 -4.71
C THR A 201 -2.15 -24.39 -4.72
N VAL A 202 -3.04 -24.12 -5.67
CA VAL A 202 -4.35 -24.78 -5.77
C VAL A 202 -4.25 -26.24 -6.26
N VAL A 203 -3.22 -26.54 -7.07
CA VAL A 203 -2.90 -27.91 -7.48
C VAL A 203 -2.24 -28.66 -6.33
N ASN A 204 -1.28 -28.04 -5.65
CA ASN A 204 -0.59 -28.64 -4.51
C ASN A 204 -1.54 -28.91 -3.33
N SER A 205 -2.55 -28.07 -3.10
CA SER A 205 -3.55 -28.33 -2.05
C SER A 205 -4.37 -29.59 -2.34
N ARG A 206 -4.72 -29.85 -3.60
CA ARG A 206 -5.41 -31.09 -4.02
C ARG A 206 -4.50 -32.31 -3.91
N VAL A 207 -3.21 -32.14 -4.22
CA VAL A 207 -2.20 -33.19 -4.02
C VAL A 207 -2.09 -33.55 -2.53
N ALA A 208 -1.95 -32.55 -1.66
CA ALA A 208 -1.86 -32.74 -0.21
C ALA A 208 -3.13 -33.41 0.35
N ALA A 209 -4.30 -33.13 -0.21
CA ALA A 209 -5.56 -33.78 0.14
C ALA A 209 -5.76 -35.19 -0.45
N GLY A 210 -4.76 -35.76 -1.16
CA GLY A 210 -4.86 -37.09 -1.77
C GLY A 210 -5.68 -37.15 -3.07
N ARG A 211 -6.17 -36.02 -3.59
CA ARG A 211 -7.03 -35.91 -4.77
C ARG A 211 -6.22 -35.84 -6.08
N MET A 212 -5.45 -36.91 -6.37
CA MET A 212 -4.50 -36.93 -7.49
C MET A 212 -5.14 -36.68 -8.87
N ALA A 213 -6.28 -37.32 -9.14
CA ALA A 213 -6.96 -37.19 -10.43
C ALA A 213 -7.47 -35.76 -10.65
N GLU A 214 -8.02 -35.12 -9.61
CA GLU A 214 -8.45 -33.73 -9.65
C GLU A 214 -7.27 -32.77 -9.85
N ALA A 215 -6.15 -33.01 -9.15
CA ALA A 215 -4.95 -32.20 -9.30
C ALA A 215 -4.38 -32.27 -10.73
N GLN A 216 -4.35 -33.46 -11.35
CA GLN A 216 -3.89 -33.63 -12.73
C GLN A 216 -4.81 -32.94 -13.74
N ALA A 217 -6.13 -33.10 -13.59
CA ALA A 217 -7.10 -32.44 -14.46
C ALA A 217 -7.01 -30.91 -14.35
N LEU A 218 -6.94 -30.38 -13.12
CA LEU A 218 -6.81 -28.94 -12.89
C LEU A 218 -5.49 -28.39 -13.44
N ARG A 219 -4.38 -29.11 -13.27
CA ARG A 219 -3.08 -28.72 -13.85
C ARG A 219 -3.14 -28.61 -15.38
N ALA A 220 -3.78 -29.57 -16.05
CA ALA A 220 -3.94 -29.53 -17.50
C ALA A 220 -4.81 -28.34 -17.95
N GLN A 221 -5.93 -28.11 -17.25
CA GLN A 221 -6.81 -26.97 -17.51
C GLN A 221 -6.09 -25.62 -17.35
N LEU A 222 -5.35 -25.44 -16.25
CA LEU A 222 -4.62 -24.20 -15.99
C LEU A 222 -3.48 -23.99 -16.99
N ALA A 223 -2.78 -25.05 -17.41
CA ALA A 223 -1.74 -24.93 -18.44
C ALA A 223 -2.33 -24.43 -19.77
N GLN A 224 -3.45 -25.00 -20.20
CA GLN A 224 -4.17 -24.55 -21.40
C GLN A 224 -4.62 -23.08 -21.26
N GLN A 225 -5.19 -22.72 -20.12
CA GLN A 225 -5.65 -21.34 -19.87
C GLN A 225 -4.51 -20.31 -19.95
N PHE A 226 -3.33 -20.62 -19.43
CA PHE A 226 -2.16 -19.74 -19.55
C PHE A 226 -1.65 -19.64 -20.99
N GLU A 227 -1.64 -20.75 -21.72
CA GLU A 227 -1.26 -20.78 -23.14
C GLU A 227 -2.20 -19.93 -24.00
N GLU A 228 -3.52 -20.09 -23.83
CA GLU A 228 -4.54 -19.31 -24.54
C GLU A 228 -4.43 -17.80 -24.25
N ALA A 229 -3.99 -17.43 -23.04
CA ALA A 229 -3.72 -16.05 -22.65
C ALA A 229 -2.35 -15.52 -23.12
N GLY A 230 -1.51 -16.36 -23.76
CA GLY A 230 -0.16 -15.99 -24.19
C GLY A 230 0.83 -15.80 -23.03
N LEU A 231 0.57 -16.42 -21.88
CA LEU A 231 1.38 -16.33 -20.67
C LEU A 231 2.27 -17.57 -20.50
N PRO A 232 3.45 -17.43 -19.84
CA PRO A 232 4.30 -18.58 -19.56
C PRO A 232 3.59 -19.57 -18.62
N ALA A 233 3.68 -20.86 -18.93
CA ALA A 233 3.09 -21.90 -18.10
C ALA A 233 3.69 -21.89 -16.68
N PRO A 234 2.88 -22.12 -15.62
CA PRO A 234 3.37 -22.20 -14.26
C PRO A 234 4.41 -23.32 -14.08
N GLU A 235 5.43 -23.08 -13.25
CA GLU A 235 6.38 -24.12 -12.84
C GLU A 235 5.76 -25.05 -11.79
N TRP A 236 5.26 -26.19 -12.25
CA TRP A 236 4.64 -27.21 -11.40
C TRP A 236 5.67 -28.00 -10.59
N ARG A 237 6.19 -27.41 -9.52
CA ARG A 237 7.06 -28.11 -8.56
C ARG A 237 6.21 -28.81 -7.49
N PRO A 238 6.37 -30.12 -7.26
CA PRO A 238 5.70 -30.79 -6.16
C PRO A 238 6.20 -30.21 -4.84
N GLU A 239 5.28 -29.82 -3.97
CA GLU A 239 5.61 -29.47 -2.58
C GLU A 239 6.09 -30.74 -1.85
N PRO A 240 7.17 -30.68 -1.06
CA PRO A 240 7.59 -31.84 -0.27
C PRO A 240 6.47 -32.22 0.74
N PRO A 241 6.23 -33.53 0.98
CA PRO A 241 5.18 -33.97 1.90
C PRO A 241 5.44 -33.50 3.34
N ALA A 242 4.38 -33.03 4.01
CA ALA A 242 4.40 -32.47 5.36
C ALA A 242 5.06 -33.37 6.43
N ALA A 243 5.08 -34.69 6.21
CA ALA A 243 5.69 -35.66 7.14
C ALA A 243 7.23 -35.55 7.26
N ALA A 244 7.90 -34.83 6.35
CA ALA A 244 9.35 -34.59 6.45
C ALA A 244 9.72 -33.41 7.36
N ALA A 245 8.74 -32.67 7.91
CA ALA A 245 8.98 -31.52 8.79
C ALA A 245 9.18 -31.89 10.28
N ALA A 246 9.13 -33.18 10.64
CA ALA A 246 9.16 -33.65 12.04
C ALA A 246 10.43 -34.47 12.43
N ALA A 247 11.53 -34.38 11.68
CA ALA A 247 12.83 -34.82 12.17
C ALA A 247 13.63 -33.59 12.66
N PRO A 248 14.30 -33.63 13.82
CA PRO A 248 15.20 -32.55 14.20
C PRO A 248 16.31 -32.51 13.15
N ALA A 249 16.28 -31.48 12.31
CA ALA A 249 17.30 -31.28 11.30
C ALA A 249 18.64 -31.10 12.01
N THR A 250 19.45 -32.17 12.00
CA THR A 250 20.87 -32.09 12.28
C THR A 250 21.48 -31.10 11.29
N ALA A 251 21.83 -29.93 11.81
CA ALA A 251 22.70 -28.90 11.26
C ALA A 251 23.18 -29.13 9.81
N ALA A 252 22.28 -28.91 8.86
CA ALA A 252 22.62 -28.41 7.54
C ALA A 252 21.98 -27.01 7.49
N SER A 253 22.82 -25.98 7.40
CA SER A 253 22.41 -24.58 7.50
C SER A 253 21.24 -24.27 6.56
N PRO A 254 20.18 -23.60 7.04
CA PRO A 254 19.10 -23.15 6.18
C PRO A 254 19.65 -22.14 5.17
N ALA A 255 19.33 -22.31 3.89
CA ALA A 255 19.45 -21.22 2.93
C ALA A 255 18.52 -20.07 3.39
N PRO A 256 19.00 -18.82 3.51
CA PRO A 256 18.18 -17.72 4.00
C PRO A 256 17.08 -17.35 2.99
N PRO A 257 15.96 -16.74 3.44
CA PRO A 257 14.87 -16.29 2.57
C PRO A 257 15.40 -15.18 1.64
N ALA A 258 15.55 -15.47 0.35
CA ALA A 258 16.37 -14.65 -0.55
C ALA A 258 15.79 -13.27 -0.94
N GLN A 259 14.61 -12.87 -0.46
CA GLN A 259 13.97 -11.61 -0.89
C GLN A 259 13.19 -10.87 0.22
N SER A 260 13.44 -11.14 1.50
CA SER A 260 12.88 -10.29 2.56
C SER A 260 13.65 -8.96 2.65
N GLN A 261 12.95 -7.85 2.45
CA GLN A 261 13.51 -6.52 2.59
C GLN A 261 13.75 -6.20 4.07
N GLN A 262 15.01 -6.02 4.48
CA GLN A 262 15.32 -5.50 5.82
C GLN A 262 15.50 -3.98 5.73
N VAL A 263 14.53 -3.24 6.26
CA VAL A 263 14.64 -1.78 6.42
C VAL A 263 15.52 -1.46 7.61
N ARG A 264 16.46 -0.55 7.39
CA ARG A 264 17.42 -0.01 8.35
C ARG A 264 17.33 1.51 8.33
N PHE A 265 17.85 2.13 9.37
CA PHE A 265 17.88 3.58 9.48
C PHE A 265 19.31 4.07 9.66
N VAL A 266 19.63 5.19 9.02
CA VAL A 266 20.86 5.95 9.22
C VAL A 266 20.50 7.40 9.52
N ARG A 267 21.34 8.12 10.27
CA ARG A 267 21.18 9.56 10.47
C ARG A 267 22.14 10.30 9.54
N ALA A 268 21.60 11.23 8.76
CA ALA A 268 22.39 12.20 8.01
C ALA A 268 23.04 13.22 8.96
N ASN A 269 24.00 14.00 8.44
CA ASN A 269 24.78 14.97 9.20
C ASN A 269 23.93 16.06 9.88
N ASP A 270 22.78 16.39 9.29
CA ASP A 270 21.79 17.34 9.81
C ASP A 270 20.79 16.70 10.79
N GLY A 271 20.96 15.42 11.12
CA GLY A 271 20.16 14.67 12.08
C GLY A 271 18.95 13.93 11.50
N VAL A 272 18.63 14.15 10.21
CA VAL A 272 17.50 13.50 9.52
C VAL A 272 17.69 11.99 9.52
N ARG A 273 16.67 11.24 9.95
CA ARG A 273 16.68 9.77 9.89
C ARG A 273 16.21 9.31 8.51
N LEU A 274 17.11 8.67 7.77
CA LEU A 274 16.85 8.09 6.46
C LEU A 274 16.60 6.59 6.58
N ALA A 275 15.51 6.12 5.99
CA ALA A 275 15.23 4.70 5.85
C ALA A 275 15.89 4.14 4.58
N TRP A 276 16.59 3.03 4.70
CA TRP A 276 17.21 2.33 3.57
C TRP A 276 17.08 0.83 3.71
N ALA A 277 17.18 0.10 2.61
CA ALA A 277 17.14 -1.35 2.60
C ALA A 277 18.14 -1.95 1.61
N SER A 278 18.60 -3.15 1.94
CA SER A 278 19.39 -4.01 1.06
C SER A 278 18.59 -5.27 0.78
N VAL A 279 18.42 -5.62 -0.50
CA VAL A 279 17.72 -6.84 -0.92
C VAL A 279 18.58 -7.62 -1.90
N GLY A 280 18.48 -8.95 -1.86
CA GLY A 280 19.35 -9.85 -2.61
C GLY A 280 20.55 -10.32 -1.79
N THR A 281 21.50 -11.00 -2.44
CA THR A 281 22.64 -11.62 -1.75
C THR A 281 23.61 -10.55 -1.23
N PRO A 282 23.91 -10.47 0.08
CA PRO A 282 24.79 -9.42 0.64
C PRO A 282 26.22 -9.38 0.10
N ALA A 283 26.71 -10.48 -0.48
CA ALA A 283 28.00 -10.57 -1.17
C ALA A 283 27.88 -10.55 -2.71
N GLY A 284 26.69 -10.27 -3.24
CA GLY A 284 26.44 -10.15 -4.67
C GLY A 284 26.91 -8.80 -5.23
N PRO A 285 26.96 -8.64 -6.56
CA PRO A 285 27.33 -7.36 -7.17
C PRO A 285 26.36 -6.24 -6.72
N PRO A 286 26.85 -5.08 -6.23
CA PRO A 286 25.97 -4.03 -5.74
C PRO A 286 25.23 -3.35 -6.90
N LEU A 287 24.08 -2.77 -6.57
CA LEU A 287 23.37 -1.79 -7.37
C LEU A 287 22.67 -0.82 -6.43
N VAL A 288 23.04 0.45 -6.48
CA VAL A 288 22.35 1.50 -5.72
C VAL A 288 21.30 2.14 -6.61
N LYS A 289 20.06 2.20 -6.14
CA LYS A 289 19.01 3.02 -6.74
C LYS A 289 18.86 4.29 -5.91
N ALA A 290 19.17 5.45 -6.51
CA ALA A 290 18.93 6.74 -5.89
C ALA A 290 17.43 6.91 -5.56
N ALA A 291 17.13 7.59 -4.47
CA ALA A 291 15.77 7.97 -4.15
C ALA A 291 15.23 9.00 -5.16
N ASN A 292 13.92 9.14 -5.19
CA ASN A 292 13.21 10.13 -5.99
C ASN A 292 11.87 10.43 -5.32
N TRP A 293 11.31 11.61 -5.59
CA TRP A 293 9.93 11.93 -5.29
C TRP A 293 8.99 11.10 -6.19
N LEU A 294 8.02 10.35 -5.70
CA LEU A 294 7.74 9.87 -4.33
C LEU A 294 8.34 8.46 -4.17
N SER A 295 8.87 8.14 -3.00
CA SER A 295 9.42 6.80 -2.68
C SER A 295 8.86 6.24 -1.38
N HIS A 296 8.67 4.92 -1.33
CA HIS A 296 8.36 4.20 -0.10
C HIS A 296 8.92 2.77 -0.16
N LEU A 297 9.85 2.43 0.73
CA LEU A 297 10.58 1.16 0.70
C LEU A 297 9.65 -0.07 0.64
N GLU A 298 8.64 -0.13 1.50
CA GLU A 298 7.71 -1.26 1.55
C GLU A 298 6.65 -1.22 0.44
N LEU A 299 5.95 -0.09 0.27
CA LEU A 299 4.85 0.00 -0.70
C LEU A 299 5.33 -0.17 -2.15
N ASP A 300 6.49 0.39 -2.50
CA ASP A 300 7.06 0.25 -3.84
C ASP A 300 7.52 -1.20 -4.11
N TRP A 301 7.83 -1.98 -3.07
CA TRP A 301 8.21 -3.38 -3.21
C TRP A 301 7.01 -4.25 -3.63
N GLU A 302 5.81 -3.90 -3.19
CA GLU A 302 4.56 -4.59 -3.54
C GLU A 302 3.81 -3.94 -4.72
N ALA A 303 4.20 -2.73 -5.14
CA ALA A 303 3.51 -1.97 -6.18
C ALA A 303 3.59 -2.68 -7.56
N PRO A 304 2.47 -2.94 -8.27
CA PRO A 304 2.48 -3.65 -9.55
C PRO A 304 3.37 -3.04 -10.63
N ILE A 305 3.59 -1.72 -10.58
CA ILE A 305 4.40 -0.98 -11.55
C ILE A 305 5.90 -1.24 -11.33
N TRP A 306 6.35 -1.24 -10.06
CA TRP A 306 7.76 -1.25 -9.73
C TRP A 306 8.26 -2.60 -9.22
N SER A 307 7.39 -3.38 -8.59
CA SER A 307 7.70 -4.67 -7.99
C SER A 307 8.41 -5.62 -8.96
N PRO A 308 7.95 -5.82 -10.22
CA PRO A 308 8.63 -6.72 -11.15
C PRO A 308 10.08 -6.29 -11.43
N LEU A 309 10.33 -4.98 -11.58
CA LEU A 309 11.66 -4.43 -11.80
C LEU A 309 12.56 -4.67 -10.60
N PHE A 310 12.09 -4.34 -9.38
CA PHE A 310 12.91 -4.47 -8.19
C PHE A 310 13.25 -5.92 -7.84
N HIS A 311 12.30 -6.84 -7.98
CA HIS A 311 12.54 -8.26 -7.79
C HIS A 311 13.56 -8.79 -8.81
N ALA A 312 13.42 -8.43 -10.10
CA ALA A 312 14.37 -8.84 -11.12
C ALA A 312 15.79 -8.31 -10.89
N LEU A 313 15.92 -7.08 -10.35
CA LEU A 313 17.22 -6.51 -9.99
C LEU A 313 17.82 -7.21 -8.77
N ALA A 314 17.03 -7.42 -7.71
CA ALA A 314 17.49 -8.04 -6.46
C ALA A 314 17.79 -9.54 -6.60
N ASP A 315 17.20 -10.23 -7.58
CA ASP A 315 17.50 -11.64 -7.88
C ASP A 315 18.97 -11.85 -8.28
N ARG A 316 19.59 -10.86 -8.93
CA ARG A 316 20.95 -10.97 -9.47
C ARG A 316 21.97 -10.05 -8.82
N ARG A 317 21.54 -9.16 -7.91
CA ARG A 317 22.36 -8.11 -7.32
C ARG A 317 22.01 -7.88 -5.87
N GLN A 318 22.96 -7.28 -5.14
CA GLN A 318 22.64 -6.61 -3.88
C GLN A 318 22.04 -5.24 -4.22
N LEU A 319 20.71 -5.16 -4.23
CA LEU A 319 19.97 -3.93 -4.53
C LEU A 319 19.86 -3.08 -3.26
N ILE A 320 20.49 -1.91 -3.27
CA ILE A 320 20.37 -0.89 -2.23
C ILE A 320 19.36 0.16 -2.66
N ARG A 321 18.41 0.45 -1.77
CA ARG A 321 17.37 1.46 -1.95
C ARG A 321 17.21 2.28 -0.67
N TYR A 322 16.68 3.47 -0.79
CA TYR A 322 16.30 4.30 0.34
C TYR A 322 15.13 5.21 -0.02
N ASP A 323 14.43 5.68 1.00
CA ASP A 323 13.38 6.69 0.86
C ASP A 323 14.01 8.08 0.98
N GLU A 324 13.62 8.98 0.09
CA GLU A 324 14.07 10.38 0.13
C GLU A 324 13.64 11.01 1.47
N ARG A 325 14.40 11.96 2.01
CA ARG A 325 13.92 12.80 3.12
C ARG A 325 12.57 13.43 2.75
N GLY A 326 11.62 13.43 3.68
CA GLY A 326 10.25 13.85 3.37
C GLY A 326 9.39 12.81 2.65
N CYS A 327 9.88 11.57 2.46
CA CYS A 327 9.15 10.49 1.80
C CYS A 327 9.23 9.18 2.60
N GLY A 328 8.26 8.30 2.34
CA GLY A 328 8.26 6.92 2.80
C GLY A 328 8.50 6.77 4.30
N LEU A 329 9.45 5.90 4.65
CA LEU A 329 9.84 5.61 6.02
C LEU A 329 10.93 6.55 6.58
N SER A 330 11.49 7.44 5.76
CA SER A 330 12.40 8.49 6.20
C SER A 330 11.64 9.58 6.97
N ASP A 331 12.35 10.41 7.75
CA ASP A 331 11.71 11.49 8.50
C ASP A 331 11.00 12.48 7.55
N TRP A 332 9.81 12.92 7.96
CA TRP A 332 8.95 13.85 7.21
C TRP A 332 9.13 15.30 7.65
N ASP A 333 9.40 15.52 8.94
CA ASP A 333 9.74 16.84 9.48
C ASP A 333 11.26 17.00 9.41
N VAL A 334 11.72 17.73 8.39
CA VAL A 334 13.13 17.89 8.08
C VAL A 334 13.48 19.38 8.00
N PRO A 335 14.69 19.77 8.44
CA PRO A 335 15.07 21.18 8.48
C PRO A 335 15.19 21.80 7.09
N GLU A 336 15.51 21.00 6.07
CA GLU A 336 15.67 21.44 4.70
C GLU A 336 15.36 20.33 3.68
N ILE A 337 14.70 20.71 2.60
CA ILE A 337 14.52 19.92 1.38
C ILE A 337 15.21 20.67 0.24
N SER A 338 16.43 20.27 -0.10
CA SER A 338 17.24 20.87 -1.15
C SER A 338 17.93 19.81 -2.01
N PHE A 339 18.39 20.21 -3.20
CA PHE A 339 19.16 19.33 -4.07
C PHE A 339 20.45 18.84 -3.42
N GLU A 340 21.14 19.71 -2.68
CA GLU A 340 22.36 19.37 -1.92
C GLU A 340 22.06 18.33 -0.83
N SER A 341 20.94 18.49 -0.13
CA SER A 341 20.49 17.53 0.87
C SER A 341 20.23 16.14 0.26
N PHE A 342 19.66 16.06 -0.94
CA PHE A 342 19.43 14.78 -1.62
C PHE A 342 20.73 14.07 -2.03
N VAL A 343 21.75 14.82 -2.46
CA VAL A 343 23.06 14.27 -2.83
C VAL A 343 23.81 13.76 -1.60
N THR A 344 23.78 14.53 -0.51
CA THR A 344 24.43 14.14 0.76
C THR A 344 23.69 12.99 1.47
N ASP A 345 22.38 12.86 1.31
CA ASP A 345 21.61 11.69 1.75
C ASP A 345 22.04 10.41 1.02
N LEU A 346 22.22 10.50 -0.31
CA LEU A 346 22.73 9.38 -1.11
C LEU A 346 24.09 8.93 -0.58
N GLU A 347 25.01 9.88 -0.35
CA GLU A 347 26.33 9.61 0.24
C GLU A 347 26.22 8.90 1.59
N THR A 348 25.39 9.44 2.49
CA THR A 348 25.14 8.87 3.83
C THR A 348 24.66 7.42 3.75
N VAL A 349 23.73 7.12 2.83
CA VAL A 349 23.17 5.77 2.68
C VAL A 349 24.20 4.81 2.11
N VAL A 350 24.99 5.19 1.11
CA VAL A 350 25.98 4.28 0.52
C VAL A 350 27.15 4.01 1.47
N ASP A 351 27.50 4.98 2.32
CA ASP A 351 28.47 4.80 3.40
C ASP A 351 27.94 3.85 4.48
N ALA A 352 26.67 4.01 4.88
CA ALA A 352 26.02 3.09 5.81
C ALA A 352 25.87 1.67 5.25
N ALA A 353 25.75 1.54 3.93
CA ALA A 353 25.75 0.26 3.23
C ALA A 353 27.15 -0.36 3.07
N GLY A 354 28.22 0.38 3.39
CA GLY A 354 29.61 -0.08 3.29
C GLY A 354 30.10 -0.23 1.84
N LEU A 355 29.55 0.54 0.90
CA LEU A 355 29.88 0.42 -0.52
C LEU A 355 30.97 1.41 -0.93
N GLU A 356 32.15 0.89 -1.28
CA GLU A 356 33.25 1.72 -1.78
C GLU A 356 33.07 2.14 -3.24
N ARG A 357 32.70 1.20 -4.11
CA ARG A 357 32.49 1.44 -5.56
C ARG A 357 31.31 0.64 -6.10
N PHE A 358 30.37 1.29 -6.78
CA PHE A 358 29.08 0.68 -7.16
C PHE A 358 28.48 1.26 -8.46
N PRO A 359 27.61 0.52 -9.17
CA PRO A 359 26.72 1.08 -10.19
C PRO A 359 25.59 1.88 -9.55
N LEU A 360 25.24 3.03 -10.14
CA LEU A 360 24.22 3.93 -9.64
C LEU A 360 23.08 4.07 -10.66
N LEU A 361 21.86 3.76 -10.23
CA LEU A 361 20.62 3.87 -11.00
C LEU A 361 19.82 5.09 -10.52
N GLY A 362 19.66 6.07 -11.40
CA GLY A 362 18.81 7.24 -11.21
C GLY A 362 17.54 7.17 -12.05
N ILE A 363 16.37 7.22 -11.40
CA ILE A 363 15.06 7.23 -12.06
C ILE A 363 14.39 8.58 -11.79
N SER A 364 13.81 9.20 -12.82
CA SER A 364 13.10 10.48 -12.70
C SER A 364 13.99 11.56 -12.04
N GLN A 365 13.55 12.21 -10.96
CA GLN A 365 14.35 13.14 -10.14
C GLN A 365 15.65 12.52 -9.64
N GLY A 366 15.68 11.21 -9.33
CA GLY A 366 16.88 10.52 -8.89
C GLY A 366 18.00 10.55 -9.93
N ALA A 367 17.69 10.79 -11.20
CA ALA A 367 18.69 10.98 -12.26
C ALA A 367 19.57 12.22 -12.04
N SER A 368 19.00 13.39 -11.71
CA SER A 368 19.81 14.59 -11.46
C SER A 368 20.71 14.41 -10.24
N VAL A 369 20.18 13.82 -9.16
CA VAL A 369 20.95 13.50 -7.94
C VAL A 369 22.09 12.53 -8.27
N SER A 370 21.84 11.53 -9.11
CA SER A 370 22.84 10.52 -9.49
C SER A 370 23.94 11.09 -10.39
N ILE A 371 23.58 12.01 -11.30
CA ILE A 371 24.54 12.74 -12.14
C ILE A 371 25.46 13.58 -11.27
N GLU A 372 24.89 14.36 -10.35
CA GLU A 372 25.66 15.22 -9.45
C GLU A 372 26.59 14.39 -8.55
N TYR A 373 26.08 13.32 -7.93
CA TYR A 373 26.89 12.44 -7.11
C TYR A 373 28.04 11.79 -7.91
N ALA A 374 27.77 11.32 -9.13
CA ALA A 374 28.81 10.75 -9.99
C ALA A 374 29.87 11.77 -10.44
N ALA A 375 29.47 13.03 -10.64
CA ALA A 375 30.40 14.11 -10.96
C ALA A 375 31.30 14.47 -9.77
N ARG A 376 30.78 14.42 -8.54
CA ARG A 376 31.54 14.68 -7.30
C ARG A 376 32.43 13.50 -6.88
N HIS A 377 32.00 12.27 -7.16
CA HIS A 377 32.66 11.03 -6.71
C HIS A 377 32.88 10.02 -7.85
N PRO A 378 33.63 10.39 -8.92
CA PRO A 378 33.83 9.53 -10.09
C PRO A 378 34.55 8.22 -9.76
N GLU A 379 35.34 8.18 -8.68
CA GLU A 379 36.01 6.99 -8.17
C GLU A 379 35.04 5.97 -7.57
N ARG A 380 33.92 6.43 -6.99
CA ARG A 380 32.91 5.59 -6.33
C ARG A 380 31.85 5.07 -7.30
N VAL A 381 31.54 5.81 -8.37
CA VAL A 381 30.52 5.40 -9.35
C VAL A 381 31.16 4.60 -10.49
N SER A 382 30.92 3.29 -10.52
CA SER A 382 31.44 2.43 -11.58
C SER A 382 30.71 2.59 -12.92
N HIS A 383 29.40 2.82 -12.86
CA HIS A 383 28.49 2.96 -14.00
C HIS A 383 27.32 3.84 -13.56
N LEU A 384 26.84 4.69 -14.47
CA LEU A 384 25.67 5.53 -14.25
C LEU A 384 24.54 5.08 -15.20
N ILE A 385 23.37 4.75 -14.64
CA ILE A 385 22.19 4.30 -15.37
C ILE A 385 21.07 5.31 -15.12
N LEU A 386 20.55 5.92 -16.18
CA LEU A 386 19.55 6.98 -16.09
C LEU A 386 18.27 6.58 -16.81
N PHE A 387 17.12 6.75 -16.17
CA PHE A 387 15.82 6.40 -16.75
C PHE A 387 14.78 7.48 -16.50
N GLY A 388 14.24 8.05 -17.59
CA GLY A 388 13.15 9.03 -17.53
C GLY A 388 13.45 10.30 -16.72
N GLY A 389 14.71 10.71 -16.65
CA GLY A 389 15.15 11.85 -15.83
C GLY A 389 15.72 13.01 -16.63
N TYR A 390 16.26 13.99 -15.92
CA TYR A 390 16.84 15.22 -16.47
C TYR A 390 18.08 15.62 -15.68
N PRO A 391 19.07 16.30 -16.29
CA PRO A 391 20.26 16.78 -15.57
C PRO A 391 19.96 18.00 -14.69
N ALA A 392 19.03 18.86 -15.13
CA ALA A 392 18.60 20.06 -14.39
C ALA A 392 17.13 20.38 -14.70
N GLY A 393 16.42 20.93 -13.71
CA GLY A 393 15.03 21.36 -13.89
C GLY A 393 14.92 22.52 -14.88
N TRP A 394 13.81 22.60 -15.62
CA TRP A 394 13.66 23.56 -16.73
C TRP A 394 13.88 25.03 -16.30
N ARG A 395 13.53 25.40 -15.05
CA ARG A 395 13.75 26.76 -14.51
C ARG A 395 15.22 27.17 -14.47
N HIS A 396 16.13 26.20 -14.32
CA HIS A 396 17.57 26.48 -14.23
C HIS A 396 18.16 26.92 -15.57
N LEU A 397 17.57 26.50 -16.69
CA LEU A 397 18.04 26.79 -18.04
C LEU A 397 17.12 27.76 -18.80
N ALA A 398 15.98 28.11 -18.22
CA ALA A 398 14.99 28.98 -18.85
C ALA A 398 15.32 30.46 -18.64
N SER A 399 15.09 31.25 -19.68
CA SER A 399 15.10 32.71 -19.59
C SER A 399 13.96 33.21 -18.69
N PRO A 400 14.07 34.42 -18.09
CA PRO A 400 12.98 35.01 -17.31
C PRO A 400 11.66 35.13 -18.09
N ALA A 401 11.71 35.23 -19.42
CA ALA A 401 10.52 35.27 -20.27
C ALA A 401 9.82 33.91 -20.34
N GLU A 402 10.57 32.83 -20.58
CA GLU A 402 10.04 31.46 -20.62
C GLU A 402 9.49 31.03 -19.25
N VAL A 403 10.13 31.47 -18.15
CA VAL A 403 9.60 31.25 -16.80
C VAL A 403 8.22 31.87 -16.64
N ARG A 404 8.07 33.16 -16.99
CA ARG A 404 6.77 33.85 -16.91
C ARG A 404 5.70 33.20 -17.78
N GLU A 405 6.03 32.81 -19.00
CA GLU A 405 5.10 32.16 -19.92
C GLU A 405 4.60 30.82 -19.39
N ARG A 406 5.52 29.94 -18.94
CA ARG A 406 5.16 28.63 -18.41
C ARG A 406 4.40 28.72 -17.09
N GLU A 407 4.71 29.70 -16.25
CA GLU A 407 3.96 29.95 -15.01
C GLU A 407 2.54 30.44 -15.29
N ALA A 408 2.34 31.27 -16.32
CA ALA A 408 1.00 31.71 -16.71
C ALA A 408 0.10 30.54 -17.13
N ILE A 409 0.65 29.52 -17.80
CA ILE A 409 -0.08 28.31 -18.21
C ILE A 409 -0.48 27.43 -17.01
N MET A 410 0.25 27.48 -15.89
CA MET A 410 -0.08 26.67 -14.70
C MET A 410 -1.18 27.29 -13.82
N VAL A 411 -1.55 28.54 -14.08
CA VAL A 411 -2.53 29.31 -13.27
C VAL A 411 -3.85 29.56 -14.02
N LEU A 412 -3.85 29.39 -15.34
CA LEU A 412 -5.03 29.41 -16.22
C LEU A 412 -5.64 28.01 -16.32
#